data_AF-A0A5S9M266-F1
#
_entry.id   AF-A0A5S9M266-F1
#
_cell.length_a   1.000
_cell.length_b   1.000
_cell.length_c   1.000
_cell.angle_alpha   90.00
_cell.angle_beta   90.00
_cell.angle_gamma   90.00
#
_symmetry.space_group_name_H-M   'P 1'
#
loop_
_entity.id
_entity.type
_entity.pdbx_description
1 polymer ?
#
loop_
_entity_poly.entity_id
_entity_poly.type
_entity_poly.pdbx_seq_one_letter_code
_entity_poly.pdbx_strand_id
1 'polypeptide(L)'
;MFPDDIERAEFHYKLVDAYYRIDQHFVSLNHLEKAKEMYSTSEFYKAKVVGCNIKFGANMYDLYRLDEAESYYRGSLELGSRA
;
A
#
# COMPACT_ATOMS: atom_id res chain seq x y z
N MET A 1 -2.17 7.29 -18.07
CA MET A 1 -1.53 7.77 -16.82
C MET A 1 -0.59 8.90 -17.20
N PHE A 2 -0.79 10.10 -16.68
CA PHE A 2 0.16 11.20 -16.90
C PHE A 2 1.33 11.07 -15.90
N PRO A 3 2.55 11.53 -16.23
CA PRO A 3 3.70 11.45 -15.33
C PRO A 3 3.41 11.98 -13.92
N ASP A 4 2.61 13.04 -13.83
CA ASP A 4 2.16 13.68 -12.59
C ASP A 4 1.34 12.74 -11.67
N ASP A 5 0.55 11.82 -12.22
CA ASP A 5 -0.23 10.87 -11.42
C ASP A 5 0.69 9.84 -10.76
N ILE A 6 1.79 9.44 -11.41
CA ILE A 6 2.72 8.48 -10.83
C ILE A 6 3.64 9.15 -9.82
N GLU A 7 4.09 10.37 -10.08
CA GLU A 7 4.86 11.14 -9.10
C GLU A 7 4.06 11.39 -7.83
N ARG A 8 2.77 11.74 -7.94
CA ARG A 8 1.87 11.86 -6.79
C ARG A 8 1.68 10.52 -6.06
N ALA A 9 1.57 9.40 -6.77
CA ALA A 9 1.49 8.07 -6.16
C ALA A 9 2.76 7.75 -5.34
N GLU A 10 3.93 8.01 -5.90
CA GLU A 10 5.22 7.82 -5.20
C GLU A 10 5.36 8.74 -3.98
N PHE A 11 4.87 9.99 -4.07
CA PHE A 11 4.84 10.90 -2.93
C PHE A 11 4.01 10.33 -1.78
N HIS A 12 2.78 9.88 -2.07
CA HIS A 12 1.93 9.22 -1.09
C HIS A 12 2.60 7.96 -0.52
N TYR A 13 3.18 7.12 -1.38
CA TYR A 13 3.85 5.89 -0.96
C TYR A 13 5.03 6.13 0.00
N LYS A 14 5.80 7.22 -0.18
CA LYS A 14 6.87 7.60 0.76
C LYS A 14 6.33 8.09 2.11
N LEU A 15 5.20 8.80 2.11
CA LEU A 15 4.56 9.24 3.35
C LEU A 15 4.03 8.08 4.18
N VAL A 16 3.61 6.98 3.54
CA VAL A 16 3.24 5.74 4.25
C VAL A 16 4.37 5.29 5.18
N ASP A 17 5.60 5.22 4.66
CA ASP A 17 6.78 4.81 5.44
C ASP A 17 7.15 5.81 6.52
N ALA A 18 7.01 7.11 6.24
CA ALA A 18 7.29 8.15 7.21
C ALA A 18 6.35 8.07 8.42
N TYR A 19 5.04 7.97 8.17
CA TYR A 19 4.03 7.90 9.22
C TYR A 19 3.95 6.55 9.92
N TYR A 20 4.22 5.45 9.20
CA TYR A 20 4.33 4.11 9.80
C TYR A 20 5.44 4.06 10.85
N ARG A 21 6.62 4.61 10.57
CA ARG A 21 7.77 4.61 11.49
C ARG A 21 7.58 5.41 12.79
N ILE A 22 6.53 6.23 12.89
CA ILE A 22 6.24 7.05 14.06
C ILE A 22 4.87 6.69 14.66
N ASP A 23 4.40 5.46 14.40
CA ASP A 23 3.15 4.88 14.91
C ASP A 23 1.88 5.67 14.56
N GLN A 24 1.95 6.53 13.53
CA GLN A 24 0.80 7.25 13.00
C GLN A 24 0.07 6.40 11.95
N HIS A 25 -0.39 5.22 12.38
CA HIS A 25 -0.93 4.19 11.48
C HIS A 25 -2.13 4.65 10.65
N PHE A 26 -3.08 5.40 11.23
CA PHE A 26 -4.23 5.92 10.48
C PHE A 26 -3.82 6.93 9.39
N VAL A 27 -2.80 7.75 9.66
CA VAL A 27 -2.27 8.68 8.67
C VAL A 27 -1.54 7.91 7.57
N SER A 28 -0.72 6.92 7.95
CA SER A 28 -0.07 5.99 7.01
C SER A 28 -1.10 5.34 6.08
N LEU A 29 -2.18 4.78 6.63
CA LEU A 29 -3.26 4.13 5.89
C LEU A 29 -3.96 5.08 4.90
N ASN A 30 -4.26 6.32 5.31
CA ASN A 30 -4.86 7.32 4.42
C ASN A 30 -3.95 7.67 3.22
N HIS A 31 -2.63 7.75 3.42
CA HIS A 31 -1.70 7.92 2.30
C HIS A 31 -1.61 6.65 1.44
N LEU A 32 -1.72 5.48 2.06
CA LEU A 32 -1.62 4.19 1.39
C LEU A 32 -2.79 3.92 0.46
N GLU A 33 -4.02 4.30 0.85
CA GLU A 33 -5.21 4.23 -0.01
C GLU A 33 -5.00 5.03 -1.30
N LYS A 34 -4.54 6.28 -1.18
CA LYS A 34 -4.28 7.17 -2.32
C LYS A 34 -3.20 6.60 -3.24
N ALA A 35 -2.08 6.15 -2.69
CA ALA A 35 -1.03 5.53 -3.48
C ALA A 35 -1.55 4.29 -4.25
N LYS A 36 -2.27 3.40 -3.56
CA LYS A 36 -2.80 2.18 -4.15
C LYS A 36 -3.81 2.46 -5.26
N GLU A 37 -4.74 3.40 -5.06
CA GLU A 37 -5.73 3.80 -6.06
C GLU A 37 -5.02 4.24 -7.35
N MET A 38 -4.00 5.10 -7.23
CA MET A 38 -3.27 5.64 -8.36
C MET A 38 -2.44 4.57 -9.07
N TYR A 39 -1.73 3.69 -8.34
CA TYR A 39 -1.02 2.57 -8.95
C TYR A 39 -1.93 1.55 -9.63
N SER A 40 -3.17 1.38 -9.16
CA SER A 40 -4.12 0.41 -9.71
C SER A 40 -4.69 0.80 -11.08
N THR A 41 -4.39 2.01 -11.57
CA THR A 41 -4.82 2.48 -12.90
C THR A 41 -4.03 1.88 -14.06
N SER A 42 -2.94 1.17 -13.80
CA SER A 42 -2.05 0.63 -14.84
C SER A 42 -1.33 -0.65 -14.40
N GLU A 43 -1.40 -1.68 -15.23
CA GLU A 43 -0.75 -2.99 -15.00
C GLU A 43 0.77 -2.89 -14.82
N PHE A 44 1.41 -1.86 -15.39
CA PHE A 44 2.85 -1.62 -15.23
C PHE A 44 3.25 -1.37 -13.77
N TYR A 45 2.31 -1.00 -12.89
CA TYR A 45 2.55 -0.72 -11.48
C TYR A 45 2.03 -1.81 -10.55
N LYS A 46 1.75 -3.02 -11.07
CA LYS A 46 1.30 -4.17 -10.27
C LYS A 46 2.19 -4.46 -9.06
N ALA A 47 3.52 -4.38 -9.22
CA ALA A 47 4.46 -4.55 -8.11
C ALA A 47 4.27 -3.51 -6.99
N LYS A 48 3.92 -2.27 -7.34
CA LYS A 48 3.60 -1.22 -6.36
C LYS A 48 2.28 -1.49 -5.65
N VAL A 49 1.27 -2.03 -6.35
CA VAL A 49 0.01 -2.47 -5.72
C VAL A 49 0.25 -3.61 -4.73
N VAL A 50 1.10 -4.59 -5.08
CA VAL A 50 1.55 -5.64 -4.15
C VAL A 50 2.22 -5.03 -2.92
N GLY A 51 3.15 -4.10 -3.12
CA GLY A 51 3.81 -3.37 -2.03
C GLY A 51 2.82 -2.61 -1.15
N CYS A 52 1.77 -2.01 -1.72
CA CYS A 52 0.73 -1.36 -0.95
C CYS A 52 -0.04 -2.35 -0.07
N ASN A 53 -0.41 -3.52 -0.59
CA ASN A 53 -1.07 -4.55 0.20
C ASN A 53 -0.21 -5.03 1.38
N ILE A 54 1.11 -5.20 1.18
CA ILE A 54 2.03 -5.56 2.27
C ILE A 54 2.02 -4.49 3.37
N LYS A 55 2.04 -3.20 2.99
CA LYS A 55 2.01 -2.09 3.95
C LYS A 55 0.66 -1.93 4.65
N PHE A 56 -0.45 -2.30 4.01
CA PHE A 56 -1.76 -2.39 4.65
C PHE A 56 -1.71 -3.48 5.72
N GLY A 57 -1.19 -4.65 5.36
CA GLY A 57 -1.00 -5.75 6.30
C GLY A 57 -0.18 -5.35 7.52
N ALA A 58 0.94 -4.64 7.32
CA ALA A 58 1.80 -4.17 8.41
C ALA A 58 1.08 -3.19 9.36
N ASN A 59 0.37 -2.20 8.81
CA ASN A 59 -0.41 -1.28 9.64
C ASN A 59 -1.54 -2.00 10.40
N MET A 60 -2.23 -2.95 9.77
CA MET A 60 -3.28 -3.73 10.45
C MET A 60 -2.69 -4.62 11.55
N TYR A 61 -1.52 -5.21 11.32
CA TYR A 61 -0.84 -6.03 12.30
C TYR A 61 -0.49 -5.23 13.56
N ASP A 62 0.11 -4.05 13.41
CA ASP A 62 0.50 -3.20 14.55
C ASP A 62 -0.72 -2.59 15.28
N LEU A 63 -1.85 -2.49 14.60
CA LEU A 63 -3.15 -2.15 15.20
C LEU A 63 -3.87 -3.35 15.83
N TYR A 64 -3.23 -4.52 15.90
CA TYR A 64 -3.80 -5.79 16.40
C TYR A 64 -5.03 -6.30 15.62
N ARG A 65 -5.20 -5.86 14.36
CA ARG A 65 -6.26 -6.31 13.44
C ARG A 65 -5.76 -7.48 12.60
N LEU A 66 -5.46 -8.58 13.28
CA LEU A 66 -4.69 -9.71 12.71
C LEU A 66 -5.36 -10.37 11.50
N ASP A 67 -6.69 -10.55 11.53
CA ASP A 67 -7.43 -11.15 10.41
C ASP A 67 -7.34 -10.31 9.13
N GLU A 68 -7.39 -8.99 9.28
CA GLU A 68 -7.24 -8.07 8.16
C GLU A 68 -5.80 -8.03 7.67
N ALA A 69 -4.82 -8.06 8.59
CA ALA A 69 -3.42 -8.17 8.23
C ALA A 69 -3.17 -9.42 7.38
N GLU A 70 -3.66 -10.58 7.81
CA GLU A 70 -3.56 -11.84 7.07
C GLU A 70 -4.22 -11.74 5.70
N SER A 71 -5.43 -11.17 5.62
CA SER A 71 -6.15 -10.97 4.35
C SER A 71 -5.32 -10.16 3.35
N TYR A 72 -4.72 -9.04 3.79
CA TYR A 72 -3.85 -8.23 2.95
C TYR A 72 -2.58 -8.97 2.50
N TYR A 73 -1.95 -9.73 3.40
CA TYR A 73 -0.77 -10.52 3.05
C TYR A 73 -1.09 -11.64 2.05
N ARG A 74 -2.21 -12.35 2.22
CA ARG A 74 -2.66 -13.38 1.27
C ARG A 74 -2.98 -12.76 -0.09
N GLY A 75 -3.69 -11.64 -0.12
CA GLY A 75 -3.97 -10.92 -1.35
C GLY A 75 -2.70 -10.40 -2.05
N SER A 76 -1.69 -10.00 -1.28
CA SER A 76 -0.35 -9.65 -1.81
C SER A 76 0.33 -10.85 -2.47
N LEU A 77 0.33 -12.01 -1.81
CA LEU A 77 0.93 -13.24 -2.35
C LEU A 77 0.23 -13.70 -3.63
N GLU A 78 -1.10 -13.71 -3.64
CA GLU A 78 -1.87 -14.08 -4.82
C GLU A 78 -1.57 -13.13 -5.99
N LEU A 79 -1.59 -11.81 -5.76
CA LEU A 79 -1.31 -10.82 -6.80
C LEU A 79 0.13 -10.91 -7.31
N GLY A 80 1.10 -11.11 -6.41
CA GLY A 80 2.52 -11.25 -6.74
C GLY A 80 2.85 -12.54 -7.49
N SER A 81 2.16 -13.64 -7.21
CA SER A 81 2.33 -14.93 -7.90
C SER A 81 1.87 -14.91 -9.36
N ARG A 82 1.13 -13.88 -9.77
CA ARG A 82 0.59 -13.69 -11.11
C ARG A 82 1.34 -12.60 -11.90
N ALA A 83 2.39 -12.00 -11.35
CA ALA A 83 3.19 -10.94 -11.98
C ALA A 83 4.41 -11.55 -12.67
#